data_AF-A0A4V3WEE4-F1
#
_entry.id   AF-A0A4V3WEE4-F1
#
_cell.length_a   1.000
_cell.length_b   1.000
_cell.length_c   1.000
_cell.angle_alpha   90.00
_cell.angle_beta   90.00
_cell.angle_gamma   90.00
#
_symmetry.space_group_name_H-M   'P 1'
#
loop_
_entity.id
_entity.type
_entity.pdbx_description
1 polymer ?
#
loop_
_entity_poly.entity_id
_entity_poly.type
_entity_poly.pdbx_seq_one_letter_code
_entity_poly.pdbx_strand_id
1 'polypeptide(L)'
;MNITEYIGKSDQEMIHFSFSLLKDIDHKISSKTFYYKNQVLRYINDCIDHFIHTLHVKCSLQNIYKAEIHHLIKRKLTDIYEKHHLLSCV
;
A
#
# COMPACT_ATOMS: atom_id res chain seq x y z
N MET A 1 -18.12 -8.71 20.98
CA MET A 1 -17.02 -7.80 20.58
C MET A 1 -16.70 -8.13 19.14
N ASN A 2 -17.16 -7.30 18.21
CA ASN A 2 -16.85 -7.51 16.80
C ASN A 2 -15.40 -7.09 16.52
N ILE A 3 -14.75 -7.73 15.55
CA ILE A 3 -13.38 -7.40 15.13
C ILE A 3 -13.25 -5.89 14.80
N THR A 4 -14.31 -5.31 14.24
CA THR A 4 -14.47 -3.88 13.96
C THR A 4 -14.37 -2.98 15.19
N GLU A 5 -14.95 -3.41 16.31
CA GLU A 5 -14.92 -2.68 17.59
C GLU A 5 -13.56 -2.85 18.29
N TYR A 6 -12.89 -3.98 18.05
CA TYR A 6 -11.58 -4.28 18.63
C TYR A 6 -10.43 -3.56 17.94
N ILE A 7 -10.47 -3.48 16.60
CA ILE A 7 -9.39 -2.90 15.79
C ILE A 7 -9.49 -1.36 15.73
N GLY A 8 -10.69 -0.79 15.90
CA GLY A 8 -10.91 0.63 15.68
C GLY A 8 -11.07 0.96 14.19
N LYS A 9 -11.86 2.00 13.91
CA LYS A 9 -12.30 2.33 12.56
C LYS A 9 -11.15 2.72 11.62
N SER A 10 -10.17 3.47 12.12
CA SER A 10 -8.98 3.92 11.38
C SER A 10 -8.12 2.75 10.91
N ASP A 11 -7.89 1.77 11.79
CA ASP A 11 -6.96 0.68 11.52
C ASP A 11 -7.59 -0.32 10.55
N GLN A 12 -8.91 -0.49 10.62
CA GLN A 12 -9.66 -1.23 9.62
C GLN A 12 -9.60 -0.56 8.24
N GLU A 13 -9.76 0.77 8.18
CA GLU A 13 -9.64 1.54 6.92
C GLU A 13 -8.23 1.40 6.33
N MET A 14 -7.18 1.46 7.14
CA MET A 14 -5.79 1.23 6.71
C MET A 14 -5.58 -0.17 6.11
N ILE A 15 -6.12 -1.21 6.75
CA ILE A 15 -6.02 -2.59 6.26
C ILE A 15 -6.74 -2.76 4.92
N HIS A 16 -7.97 -2.23 4.81
CA HIS A 16 -8.75 -2.27 3.57
C HIS A 16 -8.07 -1.51 2.44
N PHE A 17 -7.55 -0.32 2.73
CA PHE A 17 -6.78 0.47 1.79
C PHE A 17 -5.56 -0.30 1.29
N SER A 18 -4.80 -0.92 2.19
CA SER A 18 -3.60 -1.68 1.86
C SER A 18 -3.88 -2.87 0.94
N PHE A 19 -4.94 -3.63 1.19
CA PHE A 19 -5.32 -4.73 0.31
C PHE A 19 -5.88 -4.26 -1.04
N SER A 20 -6.60 -3.15 -1.05
CA SER A 20 -7.12 -2.56 -2.29
C SER A 20 -5.99 -2.05 -3.17
N LEU A 21 -5.00 -1.37 -2.58
CA LEU A 21 -3.79 -0.91 -3.26
C LEU A 21 -3.01 -2.07 -3.88
N LEU A 22 -2.83 -3.17 -3.16
CA LEU A 22 -2.15 -4.36 -3.69
C LEU A 22 -2.88 -4.98 -4.88
N LYS A 23 -4.22 -5.06 -4.84
CA LYS A 23 -5.02 -5.56 -5.96
C LYS A 23 -4.91 -4.66 -7.18
N ASP A 24 -4.95 -3.34 -6.97
CA ASP A 24 -4.82 -2.37 -8.06
C ASP A 24 -3.42 -2.43 -8.71
N ILE A 25 -2.37 -2.61 -7.91
CA ILE A 25 -1.01 -2.81 -8.41
C ILE A 25 -0.90 -4.11 -9.22
N ASP A 26 -1.42 -5.23 -8.70
CA ASP A 26 -1.42 -6.51 -9.42
C ASP A 26 -2.17 -6.39 -10.76
N HIS A 27 -3.29 -5.65 -10.77
CA HIS A 27 -4.04 -5.38 -12.00
C HIS A 27 -3.24 -4.50 -12.98
N LYS A 28 -2.63 -3.41 -12.52
CA LYS A 28 -1.83 -2.49 -13.36
C LYS A 28 -0.57 -3.14 -13.93
N ILE A 29 0.03 -4.08 -13.20
CA ILE A 29 1.15 -4.89 -13.72
C ILE A 29 0.63 -5.86 -14.78
N SER A 30 -0.48 -6.56 -14.50
CA SER A 30 -1.10 -7.50 -15.44
C SER A 30 -1.57 -6.81 -16.73
N SER A 31 -2.05 -5.57 -16.65
CA SER A 31 -2.43 -4.74 -17.79
C SER A 31 -1.25 -4.08 -18.50
N LYS A 32 -0.01 -4.43 -18.14
CA LYS A 32 1.24 -3.87 -18.68
C LYS A 32 1.31 -2.35 -18.57
N THR A 33 0.73 -1.78 -17.51
CA THR A 33 0.84 -0.35 -17.19
C THR A 33 2.11 -0.07 -16.37
N PHE A 34 2.55 -1.05 -15.57
CA PHE A 34 3.82 -0.99 -14.84
C PHE A 34 4.79 -2.06 -15.34
N TYR A 35 5.98 -1.61 -15.71
CA TYR A 35 7.08 -2.47 -16.18
C TYR A 35 8.25 -2.50 -15.20
N TYR A 36 8.41 -1.44 -14.41
CA TYR A 36 9.54 -1.29 -13.49
C TYR A 36 9.09 -1.19 -12.04
N LYS A 37 9.88 -1.79 -11.13
CA LYS A 37 9.65 -1.69 -9.67
C LYS A 37 9.60 -0.24 -9.18
N ASN A 38 10.40 0.64 -9.77
CA ASN A 38 10.43 2.07 -9.40
C ASN A 38 9.10 2.79 -9.70
N GLN A 39 8.40 2.39 -10.77
CA GLN A 39 7.08 2.96 -11.09
C GLN A 39 6.05 2.54 -10.03
N VAL A 40 6.09 1.27 -9.64
CA VAL A 40 5.21 0.73 -8.60
C VAL A 40 5.51 1.39 -7.25
N LEU A 41 6.77 1.56 -6.87
CA LEU A 41 7.16 2.22 -5.62
C LEU A 41 6.71 3.68 -5.57
N ARG A 42 6.87 4.44 -6.66
CA ARG A 42 6.37 5.82 -6.72
C ARG A 42 4.86 5.87 -6.58
N TYR A 43 4.16 5.02 -7.33
CA TYR A 43 2.71 4.92 -7.26
C TYR A 43 2.20 4.59 -5.84
N ILE A 44 2.84 3.62 -5.18
CA ILE A 44 2.53 3.26 -3.78
C ILE A 44 2.70 4.47 -2.86
N ASN A 45 3.83 5.18 -2.96
CA ASN A 45 4.09 6.35 -2.12
C ASN A 45 3.02 7.42 -2.32
N ASP A 46 2.69 7.74 -3.58
CA ASP A 46 1.68 8.75 -3.91
C ASP A 46 0.30 8.37 -3.36
N CYS A 47 -0.10 7.11 -3.50
CA CYS A 47 -1.37 6.62 -2.95
C CYS A 47 -1.42 6.64 -1.43
N ILE A 48 -0.34 6.22 -0.77
CA ILE A 48 -0.25 6.23 0.70
C ILE A 48 -0.29 7.67 1.21
N ASP A 49 0.48 8.57 0.60
CA ASP A 49 0.49 9.98 0.98
C ASP A 49 -0.89 10.62 0.79
N HIS A 50 -1.58 10.33 -0.32
CA HIS A 50 -2.94 10.81 -0.51
C HIS A 50 -3.89 10.30 0.57
N PHE A 51 -3.87 9.00 0.86
CA PHE A 51 -4.72 8.40 1.89
C PHE A 51 -4.46 8.98 3.28
N ILE A 52 -3.20 9.10 3.68
CA ILE A 52 -2.83 9.61 5.01
C ILE A 52 -3.24 11.07 5.18
N HIS A 53 -3.14 11.89 4.13
CA HIS A 53 -3.63 13.27 4.18
C HIS A 53 -5.15 13.34 4.41
N THR A 54 -5.93 12.36 3.96
CA THR A 54 -7.39 12.33 4.22
C THR A 54 -7.76 12.00 5.67
N LEU A 55 -6.85 11.40 6.44
CA LEU A 55 -7.12 11.01 7.84
C LEU A 55 -7.08 12.20 8.82
N HIS A 56 -6.59 13.37 8.40
CA HIS A 56 -6.49 14.59 9.22
C HIS A 56 -5.83 14.39 10.60
N VAL A 57 -4.91 13.42 10.73
CA VAL A 57 -4.19 13.14 11.97
C VAL A 57 -2.91 13.97 12.10
N LYS A 58 -2.35 14.05 13.32
CA LYS A 58 -1.08 14.74 13.58
C LYS A 58 0.05 14.17 12.72
N CYS A 59 1.00 15.01 12.30
CA CYS A 59 2.13 14.60 11.45
C CYS A 59 2.94 13.42 12.01
N SER A 60 3.09 13.33 13.34
CA SER A 60 3.76 12.18 13.97
C SER A 60 3.02 10.87 13.72
N LEU A 61 1.69 10.89 13.81
CA LEU A 61 0.86 9.72 13.58
C LEU A 61 0.77 9.36 12.09
N GLN A 62 0.77 10.37 11.21
CA GLN A 62 0.88 10.18 9.77
C GLN A 62 2.13 9.37 9.39
N ASN A 63 3.28 9.72 9.99
CA ASN A 63 4.53 8.99 9.73
C ASN A 63 4.50 7.54 10.24
N ILE A 64 3.85 7.30 11.38
CA ILE A 64 3.66 5.94 11.93
C ILE A 64 2.79 5.12 10.98
N TYR A 65 1.63 5.64 10.59
CA TYR A 65 0.72 4.97 9.66
C TYR A 65 1.34 4.70 8.30
N LYS A 66 2.15 5.64 7.78
CA LYS A 66 2.92 5.43 6.55
C LYS A 66 3.85 4.22 6.69
N ALA A 67 4.61 4.17 7.78
CA ALA A 67 5.54 3.07 8.04
C ALA A 67 4.81 1.72 8.21
N GLU A 68 3.67 1.71 8.90
CA GLU A 68 2.86 0.51 9.10
C GLU A 68 2.27 -0.03 7.79
N ILE A 69 1.67 0.85 6.97
CA ILE A 69 1.12 0.46 5.67
C ILE A 69 2.24 -0.10 4.78
N HIS A 70 3.40 0.57 4.72
CA HIS A 70 4.56 0.07 3.98
C HIS A 70 5.01 -1.31 4.47
N HIS A 71 5.07 -1.51 5.79
CA HIS A 71 5.45 -2.79 6.37
C HIS A 71 4.46 -3.90 5.97
N LEU A 72 3.16 -3.60 6.05
CA LEU A 72 2.09 -4.56 5.75
C LEU A 72 2.07 -4.98 4.28
N ILE A 73 2.27 -4.03 3.35
CA ILE A 73 2.27 -4.33 1.92
C ILE A 73 3.58 -4.94 1.43
N LYS A 74 4.72 -4.68 2.09
CA LYS A 74 6.07 -5.06 1.62
C LYS A 74 6.18 -6.53 1.24
N ARG A 75 5.71 -7.44 2.12
CA ARG A 75 5.80 -8.89 1.87
C ARG A 75 5.02 -9.28 0.63
N LYS A 76 3.76 -8.86 0.53
CA LYS A 76 2.90 -9.16 -0.62
C LYS A 76 3.40 -8.51 -1.91
N LEU A 77 4.01 -7.34 -1.81
CA LEU A 77 4.58 -6.64 -2.95
C LEU A 77 5.78 -7.41 -3.54
N THR A 78 6.62 -8.00 -2.68
CA THR A 78 7.70 -8.90 -3.11
C THR A 78 7.13 -10.10 -3.87
N ASP A 79 6.08 -10.73 -3.33
CA ASP A 79 5.42 -11.88 -4.00
C ASP A 79 4.89 -11.50 -5.40
N ILE A 80 4.30 -10.30 -5.54
CA ILE A 80 3.82 -9.77 -6.83
C ILE A 80 4.99 -9.52 -7.79
N TYR A 81 6.09 -8.96 -7.30
CA TYR A 81 7.27 -8.68 -8.12
C TYR A 81 7.92 -9.95 -8.67
N GLU A 82 7.99 -11.00 -7.86
CA GLU A 82 8.49 -12.30 -8.28
C GLU A 82 7.55 -12.96 -9.28
N LYS A 83 6.24 -12.94 -9.02
CA LYS A 83 5.21 -13.51 -9.89
C LYS A 83 5.22 -12.92 -11.31
N HIS A 84 5.41 -11.61 -11.43
CA HIS A 84 5.36 -10.90 -12.71
C HIS A 84 6.74 -10.60 -13.31
N HIS A 85 7.83 -11.08 -12.70
CA HIS A 85 9.20 -10.84 -13.14
C HIS A 85 9.50 -9.35 -13.45
N LEU A 86 9.08 -8.45 -12.57
CA LEU A 86 9.22 -7.01 -12.78
C LEU A 86 10.70 -6.59 -12.88
N LEU A 87 10.98 -5.73 -13.86
CA LEU A 87 12.31 -5.19 -14.08
C LEU A 87 12.70 -4.26 -12.92
N SER A 88 13.91 -4.44 -12.39
CA SER A 88 14.56 -3.49 -11.49
C SER A 88 15.57 -2.67 -12.28
N CYS A 89 15.47 -1.34 -12.24
CA CYS A 89 16.61 -0.50 -12.63
C CYS A 89 17.67 -0.59 -11.53
N VAL A 90 18.92 -0.76 -11.96
CA VAL A 90 20.14 -0.63 -11.13
C VAL A 90 20.38 0.84 -10.82
#